data_AF-A0A402AN70-F1
#
_entry.id   AF-A0A402AN70-F1
#
_cell.length_a   1.000
_cell.length_b   1.000
_cell.length_c   1.000
_cell.angle_alpha   90.00
_cell.angle_beta   90.00
_cell.angle_gamma   90.00
#
_symmetry.space_group_name_H-M   'P 1'
#
loop_
_entity.id
_entity.type
_entity.pdbx_description
1 polymer ?
#
loop_
_entity_poly.entity_id
_entity_poly.type
_entity_poly.pdbx_seq_one_letter_code
_entity_poly.pdbx_strand_id
1 'polypeptide(L)'
;MGYGFSPHGTTLGITPILERLFSQAGYTSIQSQTHSVNFSIDAEAWSDFYRNTEIVFDGALPMLRKANPNLQEDLTALYQRMLLEMQKQDFCGRWYLLTVWGTTPATTSMDPDSAM
;
A
#
# COMPACT_ATOMS: atom_id res chain seq x y z
N MET A 1 -0.94 -15.17 11.51
CA MET A 1 -1.46 -13.85 11.09
C MET A 1 -0.27 -12.91 11.00
N GLY A 2 0.11 -12.44 9.81
CA GLY A 2 1.41 -11.79 9.57
C GLY A 2 1.43 -10.82 8.40
N TYR A 3 0.30 -10.18 8.10
CA TYR A 3 0.16 -9.31 6.93
C TYR A 3 0.12 -7.81 7.28
N GLY A 4 0.25 -7.45 8.56
CA GLY A 4 0.19 -6.04 8.99
C GLY A 4 0.71 -5.82 10.42
N PHE A 5 0.94 -4.55 10.74
CA PHE A 5 1.50 -4.04 11.99
C PHE A 5 0.47 -3.30 12.86
N SER A 6 -0.80 -3.26 12.44
CA SER A 6 -1.88 -2.64 13.23
C SER A 6 -2.30 -3.57 14.38
N PRO A 7 -2.25 -3.13 15.65
CA PRO A 7 -2.66 -3.95 16.80
C PRO A 7 -4.12 -4.42 16.73
N HIS A 8 -4.97 -3.63 16.07
CA HIS A 8 -6.41 -3.88 15.99
C HIS A 8 -6.84 -4.45 14.62
N GLY A 9 -5.91 -4.63 13.67
CA GLY A 9 -6.20 -5.18 12.34
C GLY A 9 -7.09 -4.30 11.46
N THR A 10 -7.43 -3.08 11.89
CA THR A 10 -8.26 -2.12 11.14
C THR A 10 -7.54 -1.52 9.93
N THR A 11 -6.22 -1.63 9.90
CA THR A 11 -5.36 -1.24 8.77
C THR A 11 -4.21 -2.22 8.66
N LEU A 12 -3.43 -2.16 7.58
CA LEU A 12 -2.16 -2.89 7.52
C LEU A 12 -1.11 -2.32 8.47
N GLY A 13 -1.25 -1.09 8.97
CA GLY A 13 -0.32 -0.46 9.92
C GLY A 13 1.12 -0.29 9.40
N ILE A 14 1.37 -0.51 8.11
CA ILE A 14 2.72 -0.48 7.51
C ILE A 14 3.26 0.96 7.51
N THR A 15 2.46 1.90 7.00
CA THR A 15 2.83 3.31 6.85
C THR A 15 3.55 3.93 8.07
N PRO A 16 3.00 3.88 9.30
CA PRO A 16 3.64 4.52 10.47
C PRO A 16 4.98 3.91 10.87
N ILE A 17 5.34 2.72 10.38
CA ILE A 17 6.60 2.05 10.75
C ILE A 17 7.60 1.95 9.61
N LEU A 18 7.28 2.41 8.40
CA LEU A 18 8.15 2.24 7.21
C LEU A 18 9.55 2.83 7.44
N GLU A 19 9.67 4.03 7.99
CA GLU A 19 10.97 4.64 8.29
C GLU A 19 11.77 3.82 9.31
N ARG A 20 11.09 3.26 10.32
CA ARG A 20 11.72 2.36 11.29
C ARG A 20 12.23 1.09 10.62
N LEU A 21 11.48 0.51 9.69
CA LEU A 21 11.91 -0.66 8.94
C LEU A 21 13.16 -0.36 8.10
N PHE A 22 13.22 0.82 7.45
CA PHE A 22 14.42 1.28 6.74
C PHE A 22 15.63 1.43 7.67
N SER A 23 15.43 2.05 8.84
CA SER A 23 16.48 2.19 9.85
C SER A 23 16.99 0.84 10.36
N GLN A 24 16.08 -0.10 10.64
CA GLN A 24 16.43 -1.45 11.08
C GLN A 24 17.15 -2.27 9.99
N ALA A 25 16.88 -1.97 8.73
CA ALA A 25 17.58 -2.57 7.58
C ALA A 25 18.94 -1.90 7.28
N GLY A 26 19.37 -0.90 8.08
CA GLY A 26 20.66 -0.26 7.94
C GLY A 26 20.72 0.85 6.88
N TYR A 27 19.58 1.30 6.37
CA TYR A 27 19.54 2.46 5.48
C TYR A 27 19.92 3.73 6.23
N THR A 28 20.64 4.61 5.54
CA THR A 28 21.01 5.96 6.00
C THR A 28 20.28 7.01 5.17
N SER A 29 20.32 8.28 5.61
CA SER A 29 19.68 9.40 4.92
C SER A 29 18.20 9.14 4.58
N ILE A 30 17.47 8.55 5.54
CA ILE A 30 16.07 8.16 5.37
C ILE A 30 15.21 9.40 5.20
N GLN A 31 14.41 9.42 4.14
CA GLN A 31 13.47 10.46 3.81
C GLN A 31 12.11 9.85 3.51
N SER A 32 11.07 10.66 3.64
CA SER A 32 9.73 10.27 3.27
C SER A 32 8.95 11.40 2.62
N GLN A 33 7.96 11.03 1.83
CA GLN A 33 7.03 11.96 1.21
C GLN A 33 5.62 11.39 1.25
N THR A 34 4.70 12.21 1.75
CA THR A 34 3.27 11.93 1.70
C THR A 34 2.71 12.35 0.36
N HIS A 35 1.83 11.53 -0.20
CA HIS A 35 1.09 11.85 -1.41
C HIS A 35 -0.40 11.72 -1.12
N SER A 36 -1.19 12.55 -1.78
CA SER A 36 -2.65 12.45 -1.75
C SER A 36 -3.17 12.43 -3.17
N VAL A 37 -3.76 11.32 -3.57
CA VAL A 37 -4.36 11.14 -4.89
C VAL A 37 -5.86 11.35 -4.75
N ASN A 38 -6.39 12.32 -5.49
CA ASN A 38 -7.84 12.48 -5.66
C ASN A 38 -8.29 11.54 -6.78
N PHE A 39 -9.22 10.66 -6.48
CA PHE A 39 -9.84 9.74 -7.44
C PHE A 39 -11.37 9.83 -7.37
N SER A 40 -11.93 10.97 -6.98
CA SER A 40 -13.36 11.27 -7.19
C SER A 40 -13.74 11.15 -8.67
N ILE A 41 -15.03 10.93 -8.98
CA ILE A 41 -15.55 10.70 -10.35
C ILE A 41 -15.16 11.77 -11.38
N ASP A 42 -14.92 13.00 -10.92
CA ASP A 42 -14.55 14.16 -11.71
C ASP A 42 -13.03 14.43 -11.76
N ALA A 43 -12.23 13.63 -11.04
CA ALA A 43 -10.78 13.79 -10.98
C ALA A 43 -10.10 13.13 -12.17
N GLU A 44 -9.00 13.73 -12.64
CA GLU A 44 -8.18 13.22 -13.74
C GLU A 44 -7.72 11.77 -13.52
N ALA A 45 -7.37 11.41 -12.28
CA ALA A 45 -6.88 10.08 -11.94
C ALA A 45 -7.99 9.01 -11.82
N TRP A 46 -9.28 9.37 -11.92
CA TRP A 46 -10.39 8.46 -11.66
C TRP A 46 -10.36 7.23 -12.57
N SER A 47 -10.21 7.41 -13.89
CA SER A 47 -10.29 6.29 -14.84
C SER A 47 -9.19 5.27 -14.62
N ASP A 48 -7.97 5.73 -14.38
CA ASP A 48 -6.81 4.88 -14.12
C ASP A 48 -6.95 4.18 -12.76
N PHE A 49 -7.42 4.92 -11.76
CA PHE A 49 -7.65 4.38 -10.43
C PHE A 49 -8.77 3.33 -10.42
N TYR A 50 -9.87 3.59 -11.12
CA TYR A 50 -11.01 2.69 -11.27
C TYR A 50 -10.57 1.37 -11.92
N ARG A 51 -9.85 1.44 -13.04
CA ARG A 51 -9.32 0.24 -13.73
C ARG A 51 -8.35 -0.56 -12.86
N ASN A 52 -7.48 0.13 -12.12
CA ASN A 52 -6.58 -0.53 -11.17
C ASN A 52 -7.37 -1.22 -10.06
N THR A 53 -8.44 -0.61 -9.58
CA THR A 53 -9.31 -1.17 -8.54
C THR A 53 -9.99 -2.45 -9.02
N GLU A 54 -10.49 -2.49 -10.26
CA GLU A 54 -11.07 -3.71 -10.85
C GLU A 54 -10.07 -4.87 -10.80
N ILE A 55 -8.84 -4.64 -11.27
CA ILE A 55 -7.81 -5.68 -11.35
C ILE A 55 -7.36 -6.13 -9.95
N VAL A 56 -7.10 -5.17 -9.05
CA VAL A 56 -6.56 -5.46 -7.72
C VAL A 56 -7.57 -6.21 -6.86
N PHE A 57 -8.83 -5.77 -6.84
CA PHE A 57 -9.84 -6.39 -5.98
C PHE A 57 -10.32 -7.73 -6.52
N ASP A 58 -10.50 -7.88 -7.83
CA ASP A 58 -10.84 -9.18 -8.43
C ASP A 58 -9.78 -10.24 -8.10
N GLY A 59 -8.49 -9.88 -8.25
CA GLY A 59 -7.38 -10.75 -7.88
C GLY A 59 -7.26 -11.02 -6.37
N ALA A 60 -7.70 -10.09 -5.52
CA ALA A 60 -7.64 -10.21 -4.06
C ALA A 60 -8.82 -11.00 -3.46
N LEU A 61 -9.96 -11.16 -4.17
CA LEU A 61 -11.15 -11.84 -3.67
C LEU A 61 -10.87 -13.22 -3.03
N PRO A 62 -10.07 -14.12 -3.65
CA PRO A 62 -9.77 -15.42 -3.06
C PRO A 62 -8.98 -15.31 -1.74
N MET A 63 -8.04 -14.36 -1.68
CA MET A 63 -7.25 -14.10 -0.48
C MET A 63 -8.11 -13.55 0.64
N LEU A 64 -9.00 -12.60 0.35
CA LEU A 64 -9.92 -12.00 1.32
C LEU A 64 -10.88 -13.04 1.90
N ARG A 65 -11.42 -13.92 1.05
CA ARG A 65 -12.27 -15.04 1.49
C ARG A 65 -11.54 -15.99 2.43
N LYS A 66 -10.27 -16.29 2.15
CA LYS A 66 -9.43 -17.14 3.02
C LYS A 66 -9.06 -16.45 4.34
N ALA A 67 -8.84 -15.14 4.31
CA ALA A 67 -8.47 -14.36 5.49
C ALA A 67 -9.62 -14.19 6.48
N ASN A 68 -10.87 -14.17 5.99
CA ASN A 68 -12.05 -14.06 6.83
C ASN A 68 -13.09 -15.15 6.48
N PRO A 69 -12.86 -16.41 6.89
CA PRO A 69 -13.74 -17.53 6.56
C PRO A 69 -15.12 -17.45 7.22
N ASN A 70 -15.28 -16.59 8.24
CA ASN A 70 -16.56 -16.36 8.94
C ASN A 70 -17.32 -15.16 8.39
N LEU A 71 -16.83 -14.53 7.32
CA LEU A 71 -17.53 -13.42 6.70
C LEU A 71 -18.84 -13.92 6.08
N GLN A 72 -19.96 -13.46 6.64
CA GLN A 72 -21.31 -13.80 6.17
C GLN A 72 -21.69 -13.06 4.88
N GLU A 73 -20.97 -11.99 4.54
CA GLU A 73 -21.23 -11.16 3.37
C GLU A 73 -20.62 -11.79 2.12
N ASP A 74 -21.38 -11.77 1.02
CA ASP A 74 -20.86 -12.20 -0.28
C ASP A 74 -19.86 -11.16 -0.79
N LEU A 75 -18.57 -11.47 -0.64
CA LEU A 75 -17.46 -10.64 -1.12
C LEU A 75 -17.58 -10.27 -2.60
N THR A 76 -18.17 -11.15 -3.42
CA THR A 76 -18.35 -10.88 -4.85
C THR A 76 -19.37 -9.77 -5.06
N ALA A 77 -20.48 -9.83 -4.33
CA ALA A 77 -21.52 -8.80 -4.35
C ALA A 77 -21.00 -7.47 -3.79
N LEU A 78 -20.21 -7.51 -2.71
CA LEU A 78 -19.58 -6.32 -2.14
C LEU A 78 -18.61 -5.66 -3.13
N TYR A 79 -17.79 -6.45 -3.83
CA TYR A 79 -16.91 -5.98 -4.89
C TYR A 79 -17.69 -5.31 -6.03
N GLN A 80 -18.74 -5.95 -6.54
CA GLN A 80 -19.58 -5.38 -7.59
C GLN A 80 -20.23 -4.07 -7.14
N ARG A 81 -20.72 -4.01 -5.90
CA ARG A 81 -21.30 -2.79 -5.32
C ARG A 81 -20.28 -1.66 -5.25
N MET A 82 -19.05 -1.93 -4.81
CA MET A 82 -17.98 -0.95 -4.76
C MET A 82 -17.73 -0.34 -6.16
N LEU A 83 -17.65 -1.16 -7.21
CA LEU A 83 -17.46 -0.67 -8.58
C LEU A 83 -18.61 0.22 -9.06
N LEU A 84 -19.86 -0.13 -8.72
CA LEU A 84 -21.02 0.70 -9.05
C LEU A 84 -21.02 2.02 -8.27
N GLU A 85 -20.61 2.00 -6.99
CA GLU A 85 -20.52 3.20 -6.17
C GLU A 85 -19.44 4.17 -6.66
N MET A 86 -18.29 3.66 -7.11
CA MET A 86 -17.21 4.48 -7.67
C MET A 86 -17.59 5.23 -8.96
N GLN A 87 -18.63 4.79 -9.66
CA GLN A 87 -19.14 5.42 -10.89
C GLN A 87 -20.23 6.47 -10.64
N LYS A 88 -20.69 6.64 -9.40
CA LYS A 88 -21.74 7.61 -9.10
C LYS A 88 -21.21 9.05 -9.20
N GLN A 89 -22.08 9.96 -9.61
CA GLN A 89 -21.73 11.38 -9.75
C GLN A 89 -21.36 12.05 -8.41
N ASP A 90 -21.81 11.50 -7.28
CA ASP A 90 -21.49 11.98 -5.93
C ASP A 90 -20.30 11.25 -5.30
N PHE A 91 -19.62 10.37 -6.05
CA PHE A 91 -18.49 9.62 -5.55
C PHE A 91 -17.29 10.51 -5.27
N CYS A 92 -16.83 10.50 -4.01
CA CYS A 92 -15.62 11.18 -3.56
C CYS A 92 -14.57 10.17 -3.11
N GLY A 93 -13.40 10.18 -3.75
CA GLY A 93 -12.32 9.23 -3.50
C GLY A 93 -10.99 9.93 -3.19
N ARG A 94 -10.33 9.55 -2.10
CA ARG A 94 -8.98 10.04 -1.79
C ARG A 94 -8.09 8.94 -1.23
N TRP A 95 -6.90 8.79 -1.80
CA TRP A 95 -5.91 7.83 -1.36
C TRP A 95 -4.70 8.58 -0.77
N TYR A 96 -4.27 8.19 0.42
CA TYR A 96 -3.04 8.69 1.04
C TYR A 96 -1.93 7.65 0.95
N LEU A 97 -0.81 8.02 0.31
CA LEU A 97 0.38 7.18 0.15
C LEU A 97 1.52 7.79 0.96
N LEU A 98 2.42 6.94 1.42
CA LEU A 98 3.72 7.34 1.94
C LEU A 98 4.79 6.62 1.14
N THR A 99 5.68 7.38 0.53
CA THR A 99 6.91 6.87 -0.05
C THR A 99 8.03 7.07 0.97
N VAL A 100 8.83 6.04 1.23
CA VAL A 100 10.02 6.11 2.08
C VAL A 100 11.21 5.63 1.27
N TRP A 101 12.32 6.36 1.31
CA TRP A 101 13.56 6.00 0.62
C TRP A 101 14.78 6.37 1.47
N GLY A 102 15.92 5.77 1.15
CA GLY A 102 17.19 6.04 1.81
C GLY A 102 18.35 5.43 1.03
N THR A 103 19.57 5.61 1.51
CA THR A 103 20.78 5.06 0.90
C THR A 103 21.25 3.82 1.65
N THR A 104 21.67 2.78 0.92
CA THR A 104 22.38 1.66 1.54
C THR A 104 23.79 2.10 1.93
N PRO A 105 24.40 1.50 2.97
CA PRO A 105 25.80 1.75 3.29
C PRO A 105 26.65 1.38 2.06
N ALA A 106 27.55 2.27 1.64
CA ALA A 106 28.57 1.89 0.68
C ALA A 106 29.35 0.71 1.29
N THR A 107 29.34 -0.43 0.61
CA THR A 107 30.25 -1.52 0.96
C THR A 107 31.65 -0.97 0.73
N THR A 108 32.36 -0.59 1.79
CA THR A 108 33.78 -0.31 1.72
C THR A 108 34.43 -1.61 1.26
N SER A 109 34.66 -1.73 -0.04
CA SER A 109 35.60 -2.68 -0.61
C SER A 109 36.92 -2.40 0.08
N MET A 110 37.34 -3.31 0.95
CA MET A 110 38.63 -3.27 1.60
C MET A 110 39.67 -3.45 0.51
N ASP A 111 40.28 -2.35 0.05
CA ASP A 111 41.40 -2.40 -0.87
C ASP A 111 42.52 -3.25 -0.23
N PRO A 112 43.01 -4.30 -0.90
CA PRO A 112 44.02 -5.20 -0.34
C PRO A 112 45.44 -4.59 -0.30
N ASP A 113 45.61 -3.28 -0.52
CA ASP A 113 46.92 -2.66 -0.77
C ASP A 113 47.38 -1.71 0.35
N SER A 114 47.11 -2.06 1.61
CA SER A 114 47.67 -1.37 2.79
C SER A 114 48.55 -2.29 3.64
N ALA A 115 49.38 -3.08 2.95
CA ALA A 115 50.51 -3.78 3.54
C ALA A 115 51.72 -3.72 2.59
N MET A 116 52.31 -2.54 2.46
CA MET A 116 53.71 -2.36 2.05
C MET A 116 54.35 -1.24 2.86
#